data_AF-A0A2A3MM54-F1
#
_entry.id   AF-A0A2A3MM54-F1
#
_cell.length_a   1.000
_cell.length_b   1.000
_cell.length_c   1.000
_cell.angle_alpha   90.00
_cell.angle_beta   90.00
_cell.angle_gamma   90.00
#
_symmetry.space_group_name_H-M   'P 1'
#
loop_
_entity.id
_entity.type
_entity.pdbx_description
1 polymer ?
#
loop_
_entity_poly.entity_id
_entity_poly.type
_entity_poly.pdbx_seq_one_letter_code
_entity_poly.pdbx_strand_id
1 'polypeptide(L)'
;MLNFVDNWLRPLQLTVAQVEAELDLPDGQYILTVADSETAATRWEILAAMVESGQAMLLRESAQEWGAGSVIYCSVNSAILAQIFLGQEALDSRVTNLEGAGLQQVYAAPTGSDVTLDPAMPYWATAPGAGLVTFSAPADMPGSKRLENTVEATLSAGGRVRIAGNGRDIIEALIQPHADISASLGPSNAYLELTASATARVRLTIAVRAGEYAGGVIRLQLAVDIVDLASYAQLS
;
A
#
# COMPACT_ATOMS: atom_id res chain seq x y z
N MET A 1 -24.67 5.89 -11.65
CA MET A 1 -25.75 6.85 -11.33
C MET A 1 -25.15 7.83 -10.35
N LEU A 2 -24.86 9.05 -10.81
CA LEU A 2 -24.17 10.09 -10.03
C LEU A 2 -25.26 11.00 -9.45
N ASN A 3 -25.40 11.01 -8.12
CA ASN A 3 -26.33 11.87 -7.40
C ASN A 3 -25.61 13.15 -6.96
N PHE A 4 -26.28 14.29 -7.16
CA PHE A 4 -25.71 15.63 -7.32
C PHE A 4 -24.99 16.19 -6.10
N VAL A 5 -24.05 17.07 -6.42
CA VAL A 5 -22.99 17.58 -5.55
C VAL A 5 -22.75 19.07 -5.65
N ASP A 6 -23.52 19.71 -6.50
CA ASP A 6 -23.70 21.14 -6.36
C ASP A 6 -24.38 21.35 -5.00
N ASN A 7 -23.90 22.32 -4.23
CA ASN A 7 -24.53 22.73 -2.97
C ASN A 7 -26.02 22.97 -3.25
N TRP A 8 -26.83 21.95 -3.00
CA TRP A 8 -28.28 22.05 -3.13
C TRP A 8 -28.75 22.73 -1.87
N LEU A 9 -29.37 23.89 -2.02
CA LEU A 9 -29.89 24.72 -0.95
C LEU A 9 -31.25 25.27 -1.38
N ARG A 10 -32.24 25.09 -0.51
CA ARG A 10 -33.58 25.61 -0.71
C ARG A 10 -34.13 26.24 0.57
N PRO A 11 -34.87 27.35 0.47
CA PRO A 11 -35.72 27.79 1.55
C PRO A 11 -36.69 26.68 1.94
N LEU A 12 -36.90 26.48 3.23
CA LEU A 12 -37.83 25.48 3.73
C LEU A 12 -38.51 25.99 4.99
N GLN A 13 -39.77 25.62 5.18
CA GLN A 13 -40.48 25.77 6.45
C GLN A 13 -41.02 24.41 6.86
N LEU A 14 -40.82 24.05 8.13
CA LEU A 14 -41.29 22.79 8.69
C LEU A 14 -41.90 23.04 10.07
N THR A 15 -43.08 22.48 10.30
CA THR A 15 -43.61 22.36 11.67
C THR A 15 -42.95 21.18 12.40
N VAL A 16 -43.09 21.11 13.73
CA VAL A 16 -42.52 20.00 14.52
C VAL A 16 -43.07 18.62 14.08
N ALA A 17 -44.35 18.56 13.71
CA ALA A 17 -45.01 17.31 13.32
C ALA A 17 -44.92 17.00 11.81
N GLN A 18 -44.23 17.84 11.03
CA GLN A 18 -44.16 17.68 9.58
C GLN A 18 -43.19 16.56 9.20
N VAL A 19 -43.71 15.60 8.43
CA VAL A 19 -43.01 14.38 7.98
C VAL A 19 -42.83 14.33 6.47
N GLU A 20 -43.29 15.35 5.73
CA GLU A 20 -43.16 15.44 4.29
C GLU A 20 -42.75 16.85 3.85
N ALA A 21 -41.98 16.95 2.77
CA ALA A 21 -41.66 18.21 2.11
C ALA A 21 -41.46 18.00 0.60
N GLU A 22 -41.79 19.00 -0.20
CA GLU A 22 -41.42 19.03 -1.62
C GLU A 22 -39.93 19.38 -1.74
N LEU A 23 -39.15 18.48 -2.31
CA LEU A 23 -37.73 18.68 -2.57
C LEU A 23 -37.48 18.45 -4.06
N ASP A 24 -36.92 19.44 -4.74
CA ASP A 24 -36.50 19.34 -6.14
C ASP A 24 -35.20 18.53 -6.29
N LEU A 25 -35.13 17.40 -5.60
CA LEU A 25 -34.06 16.41 -5.66
C LEU A 25 -34.52 15.20 -6.49
N PRO A 26 -33.60 14.52 -7.17
CA PRO A 26 -33.91 13.23 -7.79
C PRO A 26 -34.37 12.19 -6.77
N ASP A 27 -35.07 11.16 -7.24
CA ASP A 27 -35.48 10.04 -6.40
C ASP A 27 -34.27 9.38 -5.70
N GLY A 28 -34.40 9.11 -4.41
CA GLY A 28 -33.32 8.51 -3.61
C GLY A 28 -33.34 8.87 -2.13
N GLN A 29 -32.33 8.35 -1.41
CA GLN A 29 -32.13 8.60 0.01
C GLN A 29 -31.06 9.68 0.23
N TYR A 30 -31.33 10.62 1.13
CA TYR A 30 -30.47 11.75 1.43
C TYR A 30 -30.32 11.97 2.93
N ILE A 31 -29.15 12.46 3.33
CA ILE A 31 -28.94 13.08 4.63
C ILE A 31 -28.84 14.59 4.40
N LEU A 32 -29.76 15.35 4.98
CA LEU A 32 -29.90 16.78 4.76
C LEU A 32 -29.71 17.53 6.07
N THR A 33 -29.24 18.77 5.97
CA THR A 33 -29.14 19.69 7.10
C THR A 33 -30.16 20.81 6.91
N VAL A 34 -30.98 21.06 7.92
CA VAL A 34 -31.83 22.25 8.00
C VAL A 34 -31.16 23.25 8.93
N ALA A 35 -31.13 24.53 8.56
CA ALA A 35 -30.57 25.62 9.35
C ALA A 35 -31.48 26.85 9.36
N ASP A 36 -31.39 27.69 10.39
CA ASP A 36 -32.24 28.88 10.57
C ASP A 36 -31.80 30.08 9.71
N SER A 37 -30.66 29.98 9.04
CA SER A 37 -30.15 30.98 8.11
C SER A 37 -29.20 30.34 7.11
N GLU A 38 -29.24 30.82 5.86
CA GLU A 38 -28.26 30.46 4.83
C GLU A 38 -26.84 30.95 5.16
N THR A 39 -26.72 32.15 5.74
CA THR A 39 -25.43 32.84 5.88
C THR A 39 -24.93 32.96 7.31
N ALA A 40 -25.82 32.86 8.30
CA ALA A 40 -25.49 33.07 9.71
C ALA A 40 -26.29 32.12 10.61
N ALA A 41 -26.23 30.82 10.31
CA ALA A 41 -26.96 29.81 11.05
C ALA A 41 -26.54 29.79 12.54
N THR A 42 -27.52 29.81 13.43
CA THR A 42 -27.34 29.63 14.87
C THR A 42 -27.96 28.34 15.40
N ARG A 43 -28.80 27.68 14.57
CA ARG A 43 -29.45 26.40 14.88
C ARG A 43 -29.40 25.48 13.67
N TRP A 44 -29.30 24.18 13.91
CA TRP A 44 -29.28 23.14 12.87
C TRP A 44 -30.06 21.89 13.28
N GLU A 45 -30.56 21.15 12.30
CA GLU A 45 -31.12 19.79 12.43
C GLU A 45 -30.59 18.94 11.28
N ILE A 46 -30.13 17.74 11.59
CA ILE A 46 -29.78 16.73 10.56
C ILE A 46 -30.98 15.78 10.47
N LEU A 47 -31.44 15.52 9.24
CA LEU A 47 -32.55 14.63 8.98
C LEU A 47 -32.23 13.68 7.81
N ALA A 48 -32.91 12.53 7.79
CA ALA A 48 -32.91 11.66 6.63
C ALA A 48 -34.15 11.92 5.78
N ALA A 49 -34.00 11.86 4.46
CA ALA A 49 -35.09 12.07 3.51
C ALA A 49 -35.10 10.97 2.45
N MET A 50 -36.27 10.40 2.17
CA MET A 50 -36.51 9.55 1.00
C MET A 50 -37.35 10.34 0.00
N VAL A 51 -36.78 10.64 -1.17
CA VAL A 51 -37.44 11.41 -2.23
C VAL A 51 -37.99 10.44 -3.28
N GLU A 52 -39.25 10.61 -3.64
CA GLU A 52 -39.91 9.94 -4.77
C GLU A 52 -40.73 10.97 -5.54
N SER A 53 -40.44 11.14 -6.83
CA SER A 53 -41.11 12.09 -7.73
C SER A 53 -41.17 13.54 -7.20
N GLY A 54 -40.11 14.00 -6.52
CA GLY A 54 -40.00 15.36 -5.97
C GLY A 54 -40.70 15.57 -4.61
N GLN A 55 -41.27 14.52 -4.02
CA GLN A 55 -41.82 14.55 -2.67
C GLN A 55 -40.93 13.73 -1.74
N ALA A 56 -40.54 14.32 -0.62
CA ALA A 56 -39.65 13.72 0.35
C ALA A 56 -40.40 13.31 1.61
N MET A 57 -40.28 12.05 2.01
CA MET A 57 -40.62 11.60 3.36
C MET A 57 -39.43 11.87 4.28
N LEU A 58 -39.66 12.60 5.37
CA LEU A 58 -38.65 13.09 6.29
C LEU A 58 -38.65 12.26 7.58
N LEU A 59 -37.48 11.76 7.96
CA LEU A 59 -37.23 11.15 9.25
C LEU A 59 -36.38 12.09 10.11
N ARG A 60 -37.00 12.58 11.18
CA ARG A 60 -36.49 13.67 12.02
C ARG A 60 -36.39 13.22 13.47
N GLU A 61 -35.17 12.99 13.97
CA GLU A 61 -34.95 12.45 15.32
C GLU A 61 -35.17 13.49 16.43
N SER A 62 -34.85 14.77 16.14
CA SER A 62 -34.99 15.89 17.07
C SER A 62 -35.76 17.03 16.39
N ALA A 63 -36.98 16.73 15.97
CA ALA A 63 -37.80 17.66 15.18
C ALA A 63 -38.04 18.97 15.95
N GLN A 64 -37.68 20.08 15.30
CA GLN A 64 -37.96 21.44 15.78
C GLN A 64 -38.72 22.25 14.74
N GLU A 65 -39.22 23.41 15.14
CA GLU A 65 -39.92 24.31 14.23
C GLU A 65 -38.93 25.15 13.42
N TRP A 66 -39.14 25.16 12.11
CA TRP A 66 -38.36 25.91 11.14
C TRP A 66 -39.27 26.92 10.44
N GLY A 67 -39.15 28.19 10.86
CA GLY A 67 -39.91 29.29 10.29
C GLY A 67 -39.29 29.87 9.02
N ALA A 68 -39.90 30.94 8.50
CA ALA A 68 -39.39 31.67 7.34
C ALA A 68 -37.93 32.10 7.53
N GLY A 69 -37.13 31.96 6.47
CA GLY A 69 -35.68 32.22 6.48
C GLY A 69 -34.82 30.98 6.75
N SER A 70 -35.44 29.86 7.16
CA SER A 70 -34.74 28.58 7.28
C SER A 70 -34.45 27.97 5.91
N VAL A 71 -33.39 27.18 5.83
CA VAL A 71 -32.92 26.53 4.60
C VAL A 71 -32.63 25.05 4.85
N ILE A 72 -32.82 24.23 3.83
CA ILE A 72 -32.39 22.83 3.80
C ILE A 72 -31.30 22.66 2.76
N TYR A 73 -30.23 21.92 3.08
CA TYR A 73 -29.12 21.72 2.16
C TYR A 73 -28.42 20.37 2.32
N CYS A 74 -27.73 19.95 1.26
CA CYS A 74 -26.82 18.81 1.24
C CYS A 74 -25.38 19.33 1.11
N SER A 75 -24.54 19.16 2.14
CA SER A 75 -23.14 19.62 2.14
C SER A 75 -22.15 18.46 2.14
N VAL A 76 -22.20 17.64 1.08
CA VAL A 76 -21.08 16.77 0.72
C VAL A 76 -20.86 16.94 -0.76
N ASN A 77 -19.67 17.36 -1.20
CA ASN A 77 -19.38 17.48 -2.62
C ASN A 77 -18.93 16.11 -3.20
N SER A 78 -19.30 15.78 -4.42
CA SER A 78 -19.08 14.55 -5.22
C SER A 78 -17.70 14.55 -5.76
N ALA A 79 -17.04 15.69 -5.88
CA ALA A 79 -15.62 15.68 -6.11
C ALA A 79 -14.91 15.01 -4.91
N ILE A 80 -15.34 15.25 -3.68
CA ILE A 80 -14.81 14.67 -2.45
C ILE A 80 -15.27 13.22 -2.32
N LEU A 81 -16.56 12.91 -2.54
CA LEU A 81 -17.02 11.51 -2.54
C LEU A 81 -16.37 10.68 -3.66
N ALA A 82 -16.25 11.22 -4.88
CA ALA A 82 -15.56 10.54 -5.98
C ALA A 82 -14.06 10.42 -5.71
N GLN A 83 -13.42 11.41 -5.11
CA GLN A 83 -12.01 11.29 -4.67
C GLN A 83 -11.85 10.20 -3.61
N ILE A 84 -12.79 10.06 -2.68
CA ILE A 84 -12.80 8.99 -1.66
C ILE A 84 -12.98 7.63 -2.33
N PHE A 85 -13.95 7.48 -3.24
CA PHE A 85 -14.20 6.21 -3.92
C PHE A 85 -13.07 5.82 -4.88
N LEU A 86 -12.51 6.75 -5.65
CA LEU A 86 -11.34 6.53 -6.50
C LEU A 86 -10.10 6.18 -5.65
N GLY A 87 -9.94 6.82 -4.49
CA GLY A 87 -8.91 6.49 -3.52
C GLY A 87 -9.07 5.06 -2.99
N GLN A 88 -10.31 4.64 -2.70
CA GLN A 88 -10.62 3.30 -2.22
C GLN A 88 -10.37 2.21 -3.29
N GLU A 89 -10.81 2.42 -4.53
CA GLU A 89 -10.52 1.47 -5.63
C GLU A 89 -9.03 1.34 -5.94
N ALA A 90 -8.29 2.46 -5.86
CA ALA A 90 -6.83 2.45 -6.01
C ALA A 90 -6.15 1.71 -4.86
N LEU A 91 -6.64 1.85 -3.64
CA LEU A 91 -6.16 1.09 -2.48
C LEU A 91 -6.49 -0.39 -2.60
N ASP A 92 -7.72 -0.76 -2.97
CA ASP A 92 -8.13 -2.16 -3.16
C ASP A 92 -7.34 -2.82 -4.30
N SER A 93 -7.05 -2.09 -5.38
CA SER A 93 -6.19 -2.57 -6.46
C SER A 93 -4.75 -2.77 -6.00
N ARG A 94 -4.21 -1.86 -5.17
CA ARG A 94 -2.88 -2.01 -4.58
C ARG A 94 -2.83 -3.19 -3.60
N VAL A 95 -3.83 -3.35 -2.74
CA VAL A 95 -3.96 -4.49 -1.83
C VAL A 95 -4.05 -5.79 -2.62
N THR A 96 -4.91 -5.87 -3.63
CA THR A 96 -5.04 -7.05 -4.50
C THR A 96 -3.73 -7.36 -5.23
N ASN A 97 -2.97 -6.36 -5.67
CA ASN A 97 -1.65 -6.57 -6.28
C ASN A 97 -0.61 -7.06 -5.27
N LEU A 98 -0.66 -6.59 -4.02
CA LEU A 98 0.23 -7.04 -2.94
C LEU A 98 -0.13 -8.46 -2.49
N GLU A 99 -1.42 -8.78 -2.38
CA GLU A 99 -1.93 -10.09 -1.98
C GLU A 99 -1.81 -11.13 -3.10
N GLY A 100 -2.10 -10.75 -4.34
CA GLY A 100 -2.00 -11.59 -5.54
C GLY A 100 -0.57 -11.88 -5.97
N ALA A 101 0.39 -11.04 -5.58
CA ALA A 101 1.82 -11.28 -5.81
C ALA A 101 2.45 -12.25 -4.79
N GLY A 102 1.72 -12.78 -3.81
CA GLY A 102 2.25 -13.77 -2.88
C GLY A 102 3.48 -13.29 -2.12
N LEU A 103 3.52 -12.00 -1.74
CA LEU A 103 4.67 -11.39 -1.06
C LEU A 103 5.05 -12.21 0.18
N GLN A 104 6.23 -12.84 0.14
CA GLN A 104 6.74 -13.57 1.29
C GLN A 104 7.49 -12.60 2.19
N GLN A 105 6.90 -12.30 3.35
CA GLN A 105 7.59 -11.55 4.39
C GLN A 105 8.55 -12.47 5.15
N VAL A 106 9.83 -12.10 5.14
CA VAL A 106 10.92 -12.81 5.80
C VAL A 106 11.46 -11.91 6.91
N TYR A 107 11.26 -12.34 8.16
CA TYR A 107 11.75 -11.62 9.33
C TYR A 107 12.95 -12.35 9.93
N ALA A 108 14.11 -11.68 10.01
CA ALA A 108 15.31 -12.26 10.58
C ALA A 108 15.19 -12.43 12.11
N ALA A 109 15.43 -13.65 12.60
CA ALA A 109 15.78 -13.89 14.00
C ALA A 109 17.30 -13.73 14.22
N PRO A 110 17.79 -13.59 15.47
CA PRO A 110 19.23 -13.50 15.76
C PRO A 110 20.07 -14.67 15.22
N THR A 111 19.45 -15.83 15.00
CA THR A 111 20.06 -17.05 14.46
C THR A 111 20.01 -17.16 12.93
N GLY A 112 19.44 -16.18 12.24
CA GLY A 112 19.25 -16.19 10.78
C GLY A 112 17.92 -16.78 10.33
N SER A 113 17.52 -16.45 9.11
CA SER A 113 16.38 -17.05 8.40
C SER A 113 16.80 -17.39 6.98
N ASP A 114 16.53 -18.62 6.52
CA ASP A 114 16.94 -19.09 5.20
C ASP A 114 15.72 -19.30 4.29
N VAL A 115 15.77 -18.72 3.08
CA VAL A 115 14.69 -18.77 2.09
C VAL A 115 15.27 -19.10 0.72
N THR A 116 14.65 -20.01 -0.02
CA THR A 116 15.03 -20.30 -1.40
C THR A 116 14.41 -19.28 -2.35
N LEU A 117 15.22 -18.74 -3.27
CA LEU A 117 14.76 -17.77 -4.28
C LEU A 117 13.85 -18.42 -5.31
N ASP A 118 12.70 -17.81 -5.55
CA ASP A 118 11.72 -18.19 -6.56
C ASP A 118 11.42 -16.97 -7.45
N PRO A 119 11.72 -17.01 -8.78
CA PRO A 119 11.43 -15.89 -9.68
C PRO A 119 9.96 -15.48 -9.72
N ALA A 120 9.04 -16.35 -9.32
CA ALA A 120 7.63 -16.04 -9.25
C ALA A 120 7.25 -15.25 -7.98
N MET A 121 8.15 -15.14 -7.01
CA MET A 121 7.86 -14.56 -5.69
C MET A 121 8.73 -13.32 -5.42
N PRO A 122 8.11 -12.16 -5.12
CA PRO A 122 8.80 -11.03 -4.51
C PRO A 122 8.96 -11.25 -2.99
N TYR A 123 10.07 -10.78 -2.43
CA TYR A 123 10.38 -10.93 -1.00
C TYR A 123 10.48 -9.60 -0.28
N TRP A 124 10.05 -9.59 0.98
CA TRP A 124 10.34 -8.51 1.92
C TRP A 124 11.24 -9.04 3.03
N ALA A 125 12.42 -8.47 3.22
CA ALA A 125 13.36 -8.83 4.27
C ALA A 125 13.45 -7.74 5.34
N THR A 126 13.45 -8.13 6.61
CA THR A 126 13.79 -7.22 7.72
C THR A 126 14.90 -7.84 8.57
N ALA A 127 16.01 -7.12 8.72
CA ALA A 127 17.16 -7.55 9.54
C ALA A 127 17.50 -6.48 10.61
N PRO A 128 16.99 -6.64 11.85
CA PRO A 128 17.27 -5.70 12.94
C PRO A 128 18.64 -5.97 13.58
N GLY A 129 19.35 -4.92 14.00
CA GLY A 129 20.67 -5.03 14.63
C GLY A 129 21.63 -5.93 13.85
N ALA A 130 22.27 -6.90 14.50
CA ALA A 130 23.16 -7.90 13.85
C ALA A 130 22.42 -9.08 13.17
N GLY A 131 21.11 -8.96 12.95
CA GLY A 131 20.25 -9.98 12.33
C GLY A 131 20.69 -10.34 10.91
N LEU A 132 20.29 -11.52 10.46
CA LEU A 132 20.70 -12.10 9.18
C LEU A 132 19.50 -12.71 8.44
N VAL A 133 19.37 -12.39 7.15
CA VAL A 133 18.50 -13.12 6.21
C VAL A 133 19.37 -13.76 5.15
N THR A 134 19.17 -15.04 4.84
CA THR A 134 19.82 -15.73 3.74
C THR A 134 18.81 -16.04 2.65
N PHE A 135 19.15 -15.68 1.43
CA PHE A 135 18.49 -16.09 0.21
C PHE A 135 19.37 -17.13 -0.49
N SER A 136 18.84 -18.33 -0.70
CA SER A 136 19.57 -19.44 -1.30
C SER A 136 19.15 -19.62 -2.75
N ALA A 137 20.12 -19.82 -3.64
CA ALA A 137 19.83 -20.27 -5.00
C ALA A 137 19.15 -21.66 -4.97
N PRO A 138 18.19 -21.96 -5.86
CA PRO A 138 17.51 -23.26 -5.90
C PRO A 138 18.51 -24.41 -6.10
N ALA A 139 18.45 -25.45 -5.26
CA ALA A 139 19.40 -26.57 -5.28
C ALA A 139 19.43 -27.29 -6.65
N ASP A 140 18.28 -27.32 -7.32
CA ASP A 140 18.01 -27.97 -8.60
C ASP A 140 18.24 -27.07 -9.82
N MET A 141 18.76 -25.84 -9.62
CA MET A 141 19.02 -24.92 -10.73
C MET A 141 20.07 -25.49 -11.71
N PRO A 142 19.71 -25.73 -12.99
CA PRO A 142 20.62 -26.34 -13.96
C PRO A 142 21.69 -25.34 -14.43
N GLY A 143 22.85 -25.85 -14.87
CA GLY A 143 24.04 -25.08 -15.23
C GLY A 143 23.93 -24.12 -16.43
N SER A 144 22.74 -23.94 -17.01
CA SER A 144 22.45 -23.00 -18.08
C SER A 144 21.38 -21.95 -17.70
N LYS A 145 20.82 -22.02 -16.49
CA LYS A 145 19.71 -21.17 -16.07
C LYS A 145 20.18 -19.82 -15.54
N ARG A 146 19.35 -18.81 -15.77
CA ARG A 146 19.39 -17.51 -15.09
C ARG A 146 18.12 -17.35 -14.28
N LEU A 147 18.26 -16.80 -13.08
CA LEU A 147 17.19 -16.48 -12.16
C LEU A 147 17.37 -15.03 -11.73
N GLU A 148 16.28 -14.27 -11.69
CA GLU A 148 16.28 -12.89 -11.23
C GLU A 148 15.16 -12.74 -10.23
N ASN A 149 15.45 -12.13 -9.09
CA ASN A 149 14.52 -11.97 -7.97
C ASN A 149 14.65 -10.57 -7.40
N THR A 150 13.53 -10.02 -6.94
CA THR A 150 13.50 -8.71 -6.29
C THR A 150 13.23 -8.89 -4.80
N VAL A 151 14.07 -8.27 -3.97
CA VAL A 151 13.93 -8.25 -2.52
C VAL A 151 13.89 -6.82 -2.04
N GLU A 152 12.84 -6.42 -1.33
CA GLU A 152 12.84 -5.17 -0.58
C GLU A 152 13.36 -5.45 0.83
N ALA A 153 14.46 -4.82 1.21
CA ALA A 153 15.15 -5.06 2.48
C ALA A 153 15.14 -3.82 3.36
N THR A 154 14.74 -3.99 4.61
CA THR A 154 14.95 -3.01 5.69
C THR A 154 16.03 -3.55 6.61
N LEU A 155 17.22 -2.92 6.57
CA LEU A 155 18.39 -3.33 7.33
C LEU A 155 18.69 -2.24 8.37
N SER A 156 18.75 -2.59 9.65
CA SER A 156 19.35 -1.70 10.66
C SER A 156 20.88 -1.71 10.54
N ALA A 157 21.56 -0.79 11.22
CA ALA A 157 23.02 -0.85 11.34
C ALA A 157 23.49 -2.21 11.88
N GLY A 158 24.40 -2.86 11.15
CA GLY A 158 24.88 -4.23 11.40
C GLY A 158 24.02 -5.34 10.78
N GLY A 159 22.88 -4.99 10.17
CA GLY A 159 21.95 -5.94 9.56
C GLY A 159 22.53 -6.54 8.28
N ARG A 160 22.27 -7.82 8.07
CA ARG A 160 22.90 -8.60 6.99
C ARG A 160 21.91 -9.30 6.09
N VAL A 161 22.22 -9.31 4.79
CA VAL A 161 21.59 -10.16 3.79
C VAL A 161 22.66 -11.03 3.16
N ARG A 162 22.45 -12.35 3.16
CA ARG A 162 23.29 -13.31 2.45
C ARG A 162 22.60 -13.82 1.21
N ILE A 163 23.36 -14.03 0.15
CA ILE A 163 22.94 -14.73 -1.05
C ILE A 163 23.83 -15.98 -1.13
N ALA A 164 23.28 -17.14 -0.79
CA ALA A 164 23.99 -18.40 -0.70
C ALA A 164 23.85 -19.22 -1.98
N GLY A 165 24.94 -19.88 -2.39
CA GLY A 165 24.92 -20.72 -3.58
C GLY A 165 24.31 -22.11 -3.39
N ASN A 166 23.88 -22.41 -2.15
CA ASN A 166 23.26 -23.68 -1.77
C ASN A 166 24.16 -24.89 -2.09
N GLY A 167 25.35 -24.90 -1.50
CA GLY A 167 26.38 -25.93 -1.73
C GLY A 167 27.21 -25.74 -3.01
N ARG A 168 26.94 -24.70 -3.79
CA ARG A 168 27.74 -24.31 -4.97
C ARG A 168 28.50 -23.02 -4.71
N ASP A 169 29.73 -22.96 -5.17
CA ASP A 169 30.59 -21.80 -4.98
C ASP A 169 30.20 -20.66 -5.92
N ILE A 170 30.29 -19.44 -5.40
CA ILE A 170 30.18 -18.20 -6.17
C ILE A 170 31.57 -17.85 -6.70
N ILE A 171 31.67 -17.71 -8.01
CA ILE A 171 32.95 -17.45 -8.69
C ILE A 171 33.06 -16.00 -9.17
N GLU A 172 31.93 -15.29 -9.23
CA GLU A 172 31.86 -13.90 -9.61
C GLU A 172 30.68 -13.24 -8.90
N ALA A 173 30.88 -12.04 -8.36
CA ALA A 173 29.84 -11.22 -7.76
C ALA A 173 30.04 -9.78 -8.19
N LEU A 174 29.10 -9.26 -8.99
CA LEU A 174 29.03 -7.86 -9.39
C LEU A 174 28.02 -7.16 -8.50
N ILE A 175 28.46 -6.17 -7.72
CA ILE A 175 27.58 -5.44 -6.80
C ILE A 175 27.59 -3.97 -7.19
N GLN A 176 26.41 -3.37 -7.33
CA GLN A 176 26.27 -1.92 -7.46
C GLN A 176 26.78 -1.25 -6.17
N PRO A 177 27.72 -0.28 -6.28
CA PRO A 177 28.19 0.45 -5.11
C PRO A 177 27.05 1.16 -4.38
N HIS A 178 27.10 1.15 -3.05
CA HIS A 178 26.12 1.80 -2.18
C HIS A 178 26.84 2.45 -0.99
N ALA A 179 26.36 3.59 -0.52
CA ALA A 179 27.03 4.36 0.53
C ALA A 179 27.04 3.60 1.87
N ASP A 180 25.90 3.00 2.24
CA ASP A 180 25.71 2.36 3.54
C ASP A 180 25.72 0.83 3.51
N ILE A 181 26.02 0.21 2.36
CA ILE A 181 26.02 -1.26 2.23
C ILE A 181 27.37 -1.70 1.69
N SER A 182 28.05 -2.53 2.49
CA SER A 182 29.28 -3.21 2.11
C SER A 182 28.98 -4.64 1.66
N ALA A 183 29.80 -5.17 0.76
CA ALA A 183 29.65 -6.52 0.23
C ALA A 183 30.94 -7.32 0.43
N SER A 184 30.82 -8.58 0.83
CA SER A 184 31.95 -9.49 1.02
C SER A 184 31.58 -10.92 0.67
N LEU A 185 32.52 -11.68 0.13
CA LEU A 185 32.35 -13.12 -0.07
C LEU A 185 32.66 -13.86 1.24
N GLY A 186 31.79 -14.81 1.58
CA GLY A 186 31.99 -15.72 2.70
C GLY A 186 33.08 -16.76 2.44
N PRO A 187 33.39 -17.60 3.46
CA PRO A 187 34.37 -18.67 3.33
C PRO A 187 34.09 -19.59 2.14
N SER A 188 35.14 -19.96 1.42
CA SER A 188 35.07 -20.78 0.19
C SER A 188 34.13 -20.21 -0.88
N ASN A 189 33.82 -18.91 -0.82
CA ASN A 189 32.84 -18.24 -1.67
C ASN A 189 31.45 -18.90 -1.64
N ALA A 190 31.05 -19.51 -0.52
CA ALA A 190 29.77 -20.20 -0.39
C ALA A 190 28.55 -19.25 -0.42
N TYR A 191 28.77 -17.97 -0.08
CA TYR A 191 27.76 -16.92 -0.10
C TYR A 191 28.38 -15.54 -0.35
N LEU A 192 27.57 -14.62 -0.85
CA LEU A 192 27.81 -13.17 -0.83
C LEU A 192 27.06 -12.59 0.38
N GLU A 193 27.73 -11.84 1.24
CA GLU A 193 27.14 -11.14 2.38
C GLU A 193 27.13 -9.64 2.13
N LEU A 194 25.96 -9.03 2.25
CA LEU A 194 25.74 -7.59 2.28
C LEU A 194 25.52 -7.15 3.72
N THR A 195 26.26 -6.15 4.18
CA THR A 195 26.21 -5.64 5.56
C THR A 195 25.97 -4.15 5.56
N ALA A 196 24.92 -3.72 6.27
CA ALA A 196 24.56 -2.31 6.39
C ALA A 196 25.36 -1.61 7.50
N SER A 197 26.00 -0.48 7.20
CA SER A 197 26.68 0.38 8.19
C SER A 197 25.73 1.34 8.91
N ALA A 198 24.62 1.68 8.27
CA ALA A 198 23.54 2.50 8.82
C ALA A 198 22.19 1.83 8.54
N THR A 199 21.11 2.39 9.09
CA THR A 199 19.77 1.92 8.74
C THR A 199 19.48 2.27 7.28
N ALA A 200 19.27 1.27 6.45
CA ALA A 200 19.02 1.42 5.01
C ALA A 200 17.74 0.67 4.62
N ARG A 201 16.92 1.30 3.78
CA ARG A 201 15.79 0.65 3.12
C ARG A 201 16.09 0.61 1.64
N VAL A 202 16.30 -0.59 1.12
CA VAL A 202 16.79 -0.79 -0.25
C VAL A 202 15.98 -1.81 -0.99
N ARG A 203 15.96 -1.70 -2.31
CA ARG A 203 15.57 -2.76 -3.22
C ARG A 203 16.82 -3.42 -3.77
N LEU A 204 16.87 -4.73 -3.63
CA LEU A 204 17.90 -5.59 -4.18
C LEU A 204 17.33 -6.34 -5.38
N THR A 205 17.91 -6.14 -6.55
CA THR A 205 17.65 -7.03 -7.70
C THR A 205 18.79 -8.04 -7.77
N ILE A 206 18.47 -9.28 -7.42
CA ILE A 206 19.44 -10.38 -7.31
C ILE A 206 19.32 -11.23 -8.56
N ALA A 207 20.34 -11.18 -9.42
CA ALA A 207 20.48 -12.06 -10.56
C ALA A 207 21.49 -13.17 -10.24
N VAL A 208 21.02 -14.42 -10.30
CA VAL A 208 21.82 -15.63 -10.17
C VAL A 208 21.95 -16.28 -11.53
N ARG A 209 23.16 -16.57 -11.97
CA ARG A 209 23.42 -17.40 -13.15
C ARG A 209 24.19 -18.64 -12.74
N ALA A 210 23.65 -19.80 -13.08
CA ALA A 210 24.37 -21.06 -12.96
C ALA A 210 25.14 -21.32 -14.25
N GLY A 211 26.39 -21.76 -14.11
CA GLY A 211 27.27 -22.14 -15.20
C GLY A 211 27.94 -23.48 -14.91
N GLU A 212 28.08 -24.32 -15.93
CA GLU A 212 28.90 -25.54 -15.84
C GLU A 212 30.37 -25.23 -16.13
N TYR A 213 31.25 -25.71 -15.26
CA TYR A 213 32.70 -25.51 -15.35
C TYR A 213 33.42 -26.85 -15.51
N ALA A 214 34.75 -26.80 -15.69
CA ALA A 214 35.57 -27.98 -15.87
C ALA A 214 35.27 -29.07 -14.82
N GLY A 215 35.08 -30.31 -15.29
CA GLY A 215 34.70 -31.44 -14.44
C GLY A 215 33.20 -31.57 -14.15
N GLY A 216 32.34 -30.82 -14.85
CA GLY A 216 30.87 -30.91 -14.71
C GLY A 216 30.33 -30.23 -13.45
N VAL A 217 31.15 -29.40 -12.80
CA VAL A 217 30.78 -28.72 -11.56
C VAL A 217 29.99 -27.47 -11.88
N ILE A 218 28.79 -27.35 -11.30
CA ILE A 218 27.97 -26.14 -11.42
C ILE A 218 28.46 -25.09 -10.42
N ARG A 219 28.78 -23.89 -10.93
CA ARG A 219 29.19 -22.71 -10.15
C ARG A 219 28.23 -21.55 -10.42
N LEU A 220 28.23 -20.56 -9.53
CA LEU A 220 27.33 -19.41 -9.64
C LEU A 220 28.07 -18.11 -9.93
N GLN A 221 27.49 -17.31 -10.82
CA GLN A 221 27.80 -15.90 -10.97
C GLN A 221 26.62 -15.09 -10.42
N LEU A 222 26.91 -14.03 -9.67
CA LEU A 222 25.92 -13.15 -9.07
C LEU A 222 26.05 -11.74 -9.62
N ALA A 223 24.91 -11.09 -9.84
CA ALA A 223 24.84 -9.64 -9.95
C ALA A 223 23.77 -9.11 -8.99
N VAL A 224 24.11 -8.07 -8.23
CA VAL A 224 23.20 -7.43 -7.28
C VAL A 224 23.16 -5.93 -7.57
N ASP A 225 22.00 -5.47 -8.03
CA ASP A 225 21.69 -4.05 -8.10
C ASP A 225 21.04 -3.63 -6.77
N ILE A 226 21.47 -2.48 -6.25
CA ILE A 226 21.05 -1.91 -4.97
C ILE A 226 20.53 -0.51 -5.24
N VAL A 227 19.24 -0.31 -4.97
CA VAL A 227 18.56 0.97 -5.14
C VAL A 227 17.95 1.39 -3.82
N ASP A 228 18.23 2.61 -3.38
CA ASP A 228 17.57 3.21 -2.23
C ASP A 228 16.06 3.31 -2.47
N LEU A 229 15.30 2.74 -1.54
CA LEU A 229 13.87 3.02 -1.45
C LEU A 229 13.74 4.27 -0.60
N ALA A 230 13.70 5.44 -1.26
CA ALA A 230 13.33 6.68 -0.59
C ALA A 230 12.13 6.42 0.32
N SER A 231 12.21 6.86 1.57
CA SER A 231 11.03 6.90 2.43
C SER A 231 9.93 7.58 1.64
N TYR A 232 8.82 6.87 1.40
CA TYR A 232 7.59 7.39 0.82
C TYR A 232 6.94 8.38 1.82
N ALA A 233 7.70 9.39 2.21
CA ALA A 233 7.44 10.37 3.24
C ALA A 233 7.91 11.73 2.73
N GLN A 234 7.45 12.12 1.53
CA GLN A 234 7.34 13.51 1.07
C GLN A 234 6.21 13.66 0.04
N LEU A 235 5.02 13.16 0.40
CA LEU A 235 3.76 13.71 -0.08
C LEU A 235 2.90 13.94 1.16
N SER A 236 3.28 14.96 1.93
CA SER A 236 2.45 15.62 2.93
C SER A 236 2.00 16.95 2.36
#